data_AF-A0A7C1HRV1-F1
#
_entry.id   AF-A0A7C1HRV1-F1
#
_cell.length_a   1.000
_cell.length_b   1.000
_cell.length_c   1.000
_cell.angle_alpha   90.00
_cell.angle_beta   90.00
_cell.angle_gamma   90.00
#
_symmetry.space_group_name_H-M   'P 1'
#
loop_
_entity.id
_entity.type
_entity.pdbx_description
1 polymer ?
#
loop_
_entity_poly.entity_id
_entity_poly.type
_entity_poly.pdbx_seq_one_letter_code
_entity_poly.pdbx_strand_id
1 'polypeptide(L)'
;MKRLLGNIVLAIIVFAGLATSNQLIIKGPAEPCEFKRVQPWTPMVSDRNLLNLERESMLAFPRPKRSVAVDTIRVCAIRIEFQPDSTPRTTGDGTFDYRPREEAPHPFDPPPHNRSYFQSHMEALQRYYLAVSDSQVYIEYSVYPDGEELAYRLPDSMGY
;
A
#
# COMPACT_ATOMS: atom_id res chain seq x y z
N MET A 1 65.02 -35.72 1.38
CA MET A 1 64.05 -34.68 0.98
C MET A 1 63.93 -34.66 -0.54
N LYS A 2 62.67 -34.73 -1.01
CA LYS A 2 62.13 -34.42 -2.35
C LYS A 2 62.45 -35.35 -3.54
N ARG A 3 61.33 -35.83 -4.10
CA ARG A 3 61.09 -36.73 -5.24
C ARG A 3 60.61 -35.92 -6.45
N LEU A 4 60.52 -36.66 -7.58
CA LEU A 4 59.69 -36.49 -8.79
C LEU A 4 60.30 -35.62 -9.91
N LEU A 5 60.78 -36.19 -11.02
CA LEU A 5 60.12 -36.95 -12.11
C LEU A 5 59.13 -36.08 -12.90
N GLY A 6 59.51 -35.73 -14.12
CA GLY A 6 58.67 -35.06 -15.11
C GLY A 6 57.76 -36.02 -15.88
N ASN A 7 56.94 -35.45 -16.76
CA ASN A 7 56.46 -35.94 -18.07
C ASN A 7 55.36 -34.99 -18.55
N ILE A 8 55.57 -34.24 -19.66
CA ILE A 8 55.11 -34.54 -21.02
C ILE A 8 53.60 -34.88 -21.07
N VAL A 9 52.79 -33.91 -21.47
CA VAL A 9 51.36 -34.10 -21.78
C VAL A 9 51.22 -34.24 -23.30
N LEU A 10 50.77 -35.42 -23.73
CA LEU A 10 50.46 -35.78 -25.11
C LEU A 10 49.02 -35.32 -25.43
N ALA A 11 48.87 -34.45 -26.41
CA ALA A 11 47.56 -34.03 -26.93
C ALA A 11 46.98 -35.11 -27.85
N ILE A 12 45.80 -35.63 -27.53
CA ILE A 12 45.03 -36.51 -28.41
C ILE A 12 43.86 -35.70 -28.94
N ILE A 13 43.93 -35.32 -30.22
CA ILE A 13 42.81 -34.73 -30.97
C ILE A 13 42.08 -35.88 -31.64
N VAL A 14 40.88 -36.21 -31.15
CA VAL A 14 39.98 -37.16 -31.80
C VAL A 14 39.05 -36.37 -32.72
N PHE A 15 39.24 -36.51 -34.02
CA PHE A 15 38.26 -36.08 -35.03
C PHE A 15 37.25 -37.20 -35.25
N ALA A 16 36.02 -37.04 -34.76
CA ALA A 16 34.90 -37.90 -35.11
C ALA A 16 33.95 -37.11 -36.03
N GLY A 17 33.84 -37.58 -37.28
CA GLY A 17 32.86 -37.09 -38.24
C GLY A 17 31.47 -37.72 -38.02
N LEU A 18 30.47 -37.01 -38.57
CA LEU A 18 29.08 -37.41 -38.83
C LEU A 18 28.15 -37.65 -37.63
N ALA A 19 27.32 -36.65 -37.35
CA ALA A 19 25.86 -36.73 -37.49
C ALA A 19 25.27 -35.36 -37.14
N THR A 20 24.59 -34.69 -38.07
CA THR A 20 23.69 -33.59 -37.72
C THR A 20 22.46 -34.18 -37.05
N SER A 21 22.60 -34.60 -35.80
CA SER A 21 21.44 -34.72 -34.93
C SER A 21 21.02 -33.29 -34.62
N ASN A 22 19.84 -32.88 -35.10
CA ASN A 22 19.15 -31.74 -34.53
C ASN A 22 18.71 -32.13 -33.11
N GLN A 23 19.65 -32.20 -32.18
CA GLN A 23 19.36 -32.30 -30.76
C GLN A 23 18.99 -30.91 -30.28
N LEU A 24 17.78 -30.79 -29.76
CA LEU A 24 17.35 -29.63 -28.99
C LEU A 24 18.24 -29.52 -27.75
N ILE A 25 19.17 -28.56 -27.76
CA ILE A 25 19.98 -28.21 -26.59
C ILE A 25 19.15 -27.28 -25.71
N ILE A 26 18.62 -27.81 -24.62
CA ILE A 26 17.95 -27.01 -23.59
C ILE A 26 19.04 -26.22 -22.86
N LYS A 27 19.10 -24.90 -23.08
CA LYS A 27 20.13 -24.00 -22.51
C LYS A 27 19.94 -23.70 -21.00
N GLY A 28 19.14 -24.49 -20.29
CA GLY A 28 18.75 -24.28 -18.89
C GLY A 28 17.41 -23.56 -18.75
N PRO A 29 16.88 -23.44 -17.52
CA PRO A 29 15.68 -22.65 -17.27
C PRO A 29 15.97 -21.19 -17.62
N ALA A 30 15.23 -20.63 -18.58
CA ALA A 30 15.21 -19.19 -18.74
C ALA A 30 14.59 -18.61 -17.47
N GLU A 31 15.29 -17.70 -16.80
CA GLU A 31 14.66 -16.89 -15.76
C GLU A 31 13.44 -16.22 -16.37
N PRO A 32 12.27 -16.28 -15.72
CA PRO A 32 11.06 -15.68 -16.26
C PRO A 32 11.37 -14.21 -16.56
N CYS A 33 11.05 -13.76 -17.78
CA CYS A 33 11.23 -12.36 -18.11
C CYS A 33 10.50 -11.52 -17.05
N GLU A 34 11.17 -10.52 -16.50
CA GLU A 34 10.55 -9.60 -15.57
C GLU A 34 9.47 -8.85 -16.36
N PHE A 35 8.22 -9.30 -16.24
CA PHE A 35 7.07 -8.64 -16.82
C PHE A 35 6.87 -7.29 -16.14
N LYS A 36 7.57 -6.27 -16.65
CA LYS A 36 7.30 -4.88 -16.34
C LYS A 36 6.07 -4.48 -17.13
N ARG A 37 4.90 -4.43 -16.47
CA ARG A 37 3.79 -3.66 -17.01
C ARG A 37 4.29 -2.23 -17.18
N VAL A 38 4.47 -1.79 -18.41
CA VAL A 38 4.61 -0.37 -18.72
C VAL A 38 3.22 0.25 -18.48
N GLN A 39 2.88 0.48 -17.22
CA GLN A 39 1.64 1.18 -16.89
C GLN A 39 1.87 2.65 -17.25
N PRO A 40 1.04 3.26 -18.12
CA PRO A 40 1.19 4.66 -18.49
C PRO A 40 0.94 5.60 -17.30
N TRP A 41 0.39 5.06 -16.20
CA TRP A 41 0.09 5.77 -14.96
C TRP A 41 0.86 5.12 -13.82
N THR A 42 1.50 5.93 -12.98
CA THR A 42 1.99 5.47 -11.69
C THR A 42 0.78 4.98 -10.88
N PRO A 43 0.80 3.75 -10.33
CA PRO A 43 -0.32 3.28 -9.52
C PRO A 43 -0.57 4.26 -8.37
N MET A 44 -1.84 4.64 -8.17
CA MET A 44 -2.25 5.49 -7.05
C MET A 44 -2.19 4.75 -5.70
N VAL A 45 -1.85 3.46 -5.72
CA VAL A 45 -1.68 2.62 -4.54
C VAL A 45 -0.19 2.50 -4.27
N SER A 46 0.18 2.57 -2.99
CA SER A 46 1.55 2.39 -2.54
C SER A 46 2.13 1.04 -2.98
N ASP A 47 3.37 1.04 -3.49
CA ASP A 47 4.13 -0.18 -3.79
C ASP A 47 4.71 -0.85 -2.53
N ARG A 48 4.44 -0.32 -1.33
CA ARG A 48 4.95 -0.87 -0.07
C ARG A 48 4.26 -2.18 0.27
N ASN A 49 5.05 -3.17 0.67
CA ASN A 49 4.56 -4.44 1.20
C ASN A 49 4.20 -4.31 2.69
N LEU A 50 3.14 -3.57 3.01
CA LEU A 50 2.71 -3.26 4.39
C LEU A 50 2.41 -4.51 5.24
N LEU A 51 2.10 -5.63 4.59
CA LEU A 51 1.76 -6.90 5.24
C LEU A 51 2.90 -7.92 5.20
N ASN A 52 4.10 -7.52 4.75
CA ASN A 52 5.27 -8.39 4.60
C ASN A 52 4.94 -9.71 3.84
N LEU A 53 4.05 -9.66 2.86
CA LEU A 53 3.62 -10.82 2.09
C LEU A 53 4.75 -11.32 1.20
N GLU A 54 5.02 -12.62 1.24
CA GLU A 54 5.96 -13.25 0.31
C GLU A 54 5.22 -13.82 -0.90
N ARG A 55 5.83 -13.68 -2.08
CA ARG A 55 5.37 -14.32 -3.32
C ARG A 55 6.53 -15.05 -3.95
N GLU A 56 6.38 -16.36 -4.17
CA GLU A 56 7.41 -17.18 -4.83
C GLU A 56 7.54 -16.83 -6.32
N SER A 57 6.44 -16.44 -6.96
CA SER A 57 6.41 -16.00 -8.35
C SER A 57 5.29 -14.97 -8.57
N MET A 58 5.32 -14.27 -9.69
CA MET A 58 4.32 -13.23 -10.00
C MET A 58 2.87 -13.72 -10.03
N LEU A 59 2.65 -14.99 -10.38
CA LEU A 59 1.31 -15.59 -10.43
C LEU A 59 0.97 -16.39 -9.17
N ALA A 60 1.92 -16.58 -8.25
CA ALA A 60 1.66 -17.26 -6.99
C ALA A 60 0.78 -16.41 -6.08
N PHE A 61 -0.08 -17.07 -5.29
CA PHE A 61 -0.83 -16.40 -4.23
C PHE A 61 0.14 -15.84 -3.18
N PRO A 62 -0.15 -14.64 -2.64
CA PRO A 62 0.62 -14.11 -1.53
C PRO A 62 0.50 -15.03 -0.32
N ARG A 63 1.63 -15.37 0.27
CA ARG A 63 1.66 -16.10 1.55
C ARG A 63 1.84 -15.10 2.69
N PRO A 64 0.98 -15.15 3.72
CA PRO A 64 1.17 -14.32 4.88
C PRO A 64 2.44 -14.77 5.60
N LYS A 65 3.41 -13.88 5.74
CA LYS A 65 4.55 -14.09 6.62
C LYS A 65 4.28 -13.29 7.88
N ARG A 66 3.92 -13.98 8.96
CA ARG A 66 3.72 -13.33 10.24
C ARG A 66 5.06 -12.73 10.68
N SER A 67 5.16 -11.41 10.58
CA SER A 67 6.32 -10.68 11.06
C SER A 67 6.10 -10.24 12.51
N VAL A 68 7.17 -10.17 13.30
CA VAL A 68 7.11 -9.59 14.66
C VAL A 68 7.09 -8.06 14.59
N ALA A 69 7.55 -7.48 13.48
CA ALA A 69 7.55 -6.04 13.27
C ALA A 69 6.16 -5.56 12.85
N VAL A 70 5.64 -4.58 13.58
CA VAL A 70 4.39 -3.87 13.24
C VAL A 70 4.76 -2.66 12.40
N ASP A 71 4.20 -2.53 11.20
CA ASP A 71 4.34 -1.32 10.39
C ASP A 71 3.37 -0.25 10.90
N THR A 72 3.86 0.97 11.09
CA THR A 72 3.07 2.09 11.62
C THR A 72 2.86 3.14 10.55
N ILE A 73 1.59 3.32 10.16
CA ILE A 73 1.17 4.36 9.22
C ILE A 73 0.72 5.58 10.03
N ARG A 74 1.36 6.72 9.78
CA ARG A 74 1.01 8.00 10.39
C ARG A 74 0.03 8.75 9.51
N VAL A 75 -1.12 9.10 10.05
CA VAL A 75 -2.19 9.81 9.34
C VAL A 75 -2.46 11.16 10.00
N CYS A 76 -2.34 12.23 9.22
CA CYS A 76 -2.77 13.56 9.61
C CYS A 76 -4.16 13.82 9.01
N ALA A 77 -5.19 13.82 9.84
CA ALA A 77 -6.55 14.15 9.44
C ALA A 77 -6.77 15.66 9.62
N ILE A 78 -7.09 16.35 8.52
CA ILE A 78 -7.27 17.80 8.50
C ILE A 78 -8.75 18.09 8.30
N ARG A 79 -9.37 18.77 9.27
CA ARG A 79 -10.74 19.24 9.16
C ARG A 79 -10.78 20.57 8.42
N ILE A 80 -11.54 20.58 7.34
CA ILE A 80 -11.68 21.72 6.45
C ILE A 80 -13.16 22.04 6.30
N GLU A 81 -13.49 23.32 6.34
CA GLU A 81 -14.80 23.85 6.02
C GLU A 81 -14.69 24.95 4.94
N PHE A 82 -15.82 25.27 4.31
CA PHE A 82 -15.90 26.25 3.24
C PHE A 82 -16.62 27.52 3.71
N GLN A 83 -16.64 28.56 2.87
CA GLN A 83 -17.56 29.66 3.09
C GLN A 83 -19.01 29.17 2.96
N PRO A 84 -19.92 29.55 3.87
CA PRO A 84 -21.31 29.17 3.80
C PRO A 84 -21.94 29.53 2.45
N ASP A 85 -22.60 28.58 1.81
CA ASP A 85 -23.40 28.82 0.61
C ASP A 85 -24.77 28.13 0.67
N SER A 86 -25.61 28.45 -0.31
CA SER A 86 -26.96 27.89 -0.45
C SER A 86 -27.12 27.20 -1.80
N THR A 87 -26.03 26.72 -2.39
CA THR A 87 -26.07 26.11 -3.72
C THR A 87 -26.79 24.76 -3.64
N PRO A 88 -27.73 24.46 -4.54
CA PRO A 88 -28.42 23.16 -4.54
C PRO A 88 -27.51 22.01 -5.03
N ARG A 89 -26.25 22.28 -5.36
CA ARG A 89 -25.28 21.30 -5.91
C ARG A 89 -24.50 20.58 -4.81
N THR A 90 -24.60 21.03 -3.57
CA THR A 90 -23.87 20.51 -2.41
C THR A 90 -24.87 20.08 -1.32
N THR A 91 -24.43 19.23 -0.41
CA THR A 91 -25.22 18.84 0.77
C THR A 91 -24.78 19.70 1.94
N GLY A 92 -25.71 20.42 2.56
CA GLY A 92 -25.40 21.39 3.62
C GLY A 92 -24.94 22.75 3.06
N ASP A 93 -24.39 23.60 3.92
CA ASP A 93 -23.90 24.94 3.56
C ASP A 93 -22.38 24.99 3.37
N GLY A 94 -21.68 23.84 3.47
CA GLY A 94 -20.22 23.76 3.41
C GLY A 94 -19.52 23.88 4.76
N THR A 95 -20.25 24.03 5.85
CA THR A 95 -19.72 24.01 7.23
C THR A 95 -20.00 22.68 7.94
N PHE A 96 -19.32 22.45 9.08
CA PHE A 96 -19.60 21.29 9.92
C PHE A 96 -20.86 21.51 10.77
N ASP A 97 -21.65 20.45 10.94
CA ASP A 97 -22.85 20.48 11.76
C ASP A 97 -22.51 20.20 13.23
N TYR A 98 -22.56 21.23 14.08
CA TYR A 98 -22.29 21.12 15.52
C TYR A 98 -23.55 20.96 16.38
N ARG A 99 -24.71 20.72 15.77
CA ARG A 99 -25.95 20.54 16.52
C ARG A 99 -25.88 19.31 17.45
N PRO A 100 -26.65 19.29 18.54
CA PRO A 100 -26.80 18.09 19.36
C PRO A 100 -27.35 16.91 18.56
N ARG A 101 -27.00 15.70 18.97
CA ARG A 101 -27.46 14.45 18.32
C ARG A 101 -28.98 14.34 18.26
N GLU A 102 -29.67 14.91 19.24
CA GLU A 102 -31.12 14.90 19.36
C GLU A 102 -31.81 15.69 18.23
N GLU A 103 -31.09 16.61 17.60
CA GLU A 103 -31.55 17.41 16.46
C GLU A 103 -31.15 16.81 15.11
N ALA A 104 -30.57 15.61 15.11
CA ALA A 104 -30.10 14.96 13.91
C ALA A 104 -31.25 14.71 12.92
N PRO A 105 -31.12 15.13 11.65
CA PRO A 105 -32.15 14.87 10.65
C PRO A 105 -32.23 13.39 10.23
N HIS A 106 -31.21 12.59 10.56
CA HIS A 106 -31.11 11.17 10.23
C HIS A 106 -30.36 10.37 11.32
N PRO A 107 -30.64 9.06 11.44
CA PRO A 107 -30.04 8.22 12.49
C PRO A 107 -28.59 7.82 12.19
N PHE A 108 -28.16 7.91 10.94
CA PHE A 108 -26.80 7.61 10.50
C PHE A 108 -25.94 8.87 10.54
N ASP A 109 -24.69 8.73 11.00
CA ASP A 109 -23.72 9.82 11.13
C ASP A 109 -24.27 11.14 11.70
N PRO A 110 -24.92 11.09 12.89
CA PRO A 110 -25.54 12.28 13.44
C PRO A 110 -24.50 13.27 13.96
N PRO A 111 -24.84 14.58 14.00
CA PRO A 111 -24.02 15.59 14.64
C PRO A 111 -23.91 15.35 16.17
N PRO A 112 -22.96 16.01 16.87
CA PRO A 112 -22.04 17.02 16.34
C PRO A 112 -20.85 16.42 15.56
N HIS A 113 -20.54 16.97 14.38
CA HIS A 113 -19.37 16.63 13.56
C HIS A 113 -18.12 17.39 14.03
N ASN A 114 -17.84 17.26 15.32
CA ASN A 114 -16.72 17.90 16.02
C ASN A 114 -15.45 17.03 16.01
N ARG A 115 -14.44 17.39 16.80
CA ARG A 115 -13.14 16.72 16.77
C ARG A 115 -13.27 15.30 17.32
N SER A 116 -14.07 15.13 18.36
CA SER A 116 -14.39 13.82 18.94
C SER A 116 -15.07 12.88 17.94
N TYR A 117 -15.94 13.41 17.06
CA TYR A 117 -16.53 12.64 15.96
C TYR A 117 -15.46 12.07 15.03
N PHE A 118 -14.54 12.90 14.54
CA PHE A 118 -13.47 12.44 13.64
C PHE A 118 -12.43 11.56 14.36
N GLN A 119 -12.15 11.80 15.64
CA GLN A 119 -11.31 10.92 16.45
C GLN A 119 -11.92 9.52 16.55
N SER A 120 -13.23 9.42 16.76
CA SER A 120 -13.94 8.14 16.82
C SER A 120 -13.83 7.36 15.49
N HIS A 121 -13.90 8.07 14.36
CA HIS A 121 -13.70 7.47 13.04
C HIS A 121 -12.27 6.98 12.83
N MET A 122 -11.28 7.76 13.23
CA MET A 122 -9.88 7.37 13.14
C MET A 122 -9.53 6.21 14.09
N GLU A 123 -10.15 6.16 15.26
CA GLU A 123 -10.04 5.02 16.18
C GLU A 123 -10.66 3.75 15.57
N ALA A 124 -11.85 3.86 14.97
CA ALA A 124 -12.47 2.75 14.24
C ALA A 124 -11.57 2.26 13.10
N LEU A 125 -10.97 3.18 12.34
CA LEU A 125 -10.01 2.87 11.27
C LEU A 125 -8.78 2.13 11.82
N GLN A 126 -8.18 2.62 12.90
CA GLN A 126 -7.06 1.97 13.57
C GLN A 126 -7.42 0.53 13.99
N ARG A 127 -8.56 0.35 14.67
CA ARG A 127 -9.04 -0.97 15.12
C ARG A 127 -9.30 -1.92 13.95
N TYR A 128 -9.90 -1.41 12.87
CA TYR A 128 -10.15 -2.19 11.66
C TYR A 128 -8.83 -2.70 11.08
N TYR A 129 -7.85 -1.83 10.85
CA TYR A 129 -6.56 -2.22 10.26
C TYR A 129 -5.76 -3.14 11.18
N LEU A 130 -5.84 -2.95 12.49
CA LEU A 130 -5.24 -3.87 13.45
C LEU A 130 -5.84 -5.28 13.33
N ALA A 131 -7.17 -5.38 13.21
CA ALA A 131 -7.86 -6.66 13.10
C ALA A 131 -7.61 -7.36 11.76
N VAL A 132 -7.77 -6.67 10.63
CA VAL A 132 -7.65 -7.30 9.29
C VAL A 132 -6.21 -7.62 8.90
N SER A 133 -5.21 -7.01 9.55
CA SER A 133 -3.79 -7.26 9.29
C SER A 133 -3.15 -8.30 10.21
N ASP A 134 -3.91 -8.94 11.12
CA ASP A 134 -3.37 -9.76 12.21
C ASP A 134 -2.34 -8.99 13.06
N SER A 135 -2.70 -7.75 13.42
CA SER A 135 -1.87 -6.81 14.18
C SER A 135 -0.54 -6.41 13.53
N GLN A 136 -0.38 -6.58 12.22
CA GLN A 136 0.85 -6.21 11.49
C GLN A 136 0.87 -4.76 11.02
N VAL A 137 -0.29 -4.11 10.93
CA VAL A 137 -0.43 -2.70 10.56
C VAL A 137 -1.10 -1.95 11.70
N TYR A 138 -0.43 -0.91 12.17
CA TYR A 138 -0.94 0.03 13.16
C TYR A 138 -1.12 1.42 12.52
N ILE A 139 -2.23 2.08 12.82
CA ILE A 139 -2.48 3.45 12.37
C ILE A 139 -2.28 4.38 13.56
N GLU A 140 -1.26 5.21 13.50
CA GLU A 140 -1.08 6.35 14.39
C GLU A 140 -1.73 7.56 13.72
N TYR A 141 -2.57 8.31 14.43
CA TYR A 141 -3.30 9.43 13.81
C TYR A 141 -3.32 10.69 14.67
N SER A 142 -3.55 11.82 14.01
CA SER A 142 -3.81 13.10 14.65
C SER A 142 -4.90 13.85 13.88
N VAL A 143 -5.80 14.51 14.60
CA VAL A 143 -6.91 15.28 14.02
C VAL A 143 -6.69 16.76 14.31
N TYR A 144 -6.59 17.56 13.25
CA TYR A 144 -6.35 18.99 13.32
C TYR A 144 -7.50 19.80 12.72
N PRO A 145 -7.75 21.04 13.21
CA PRO A 145 -7.08 21.66 14.36
C PRO A 145 -7.52 21.04 15.71
N ASP A 146 -6.81 21.37 16.79
CA ASP A 146 -7.01 20.73 18.10
C ASP A 146 -8.30 21.13 18.83
N GLY A 147 -8.94 22.22 18.41
CA GLY A 147 -10.19 22.68 19.02
C GLY A 147 -11.38 21.79 18.64
N GLU A 148 -12.31 21.63 19.58
CA GLU A 148 -13.45 20.71 19.42
C GLU A 148 -14.33 21.10 18.21
N GLU A 149 -14.63 22.39 18.06
CA GLU A 149 -15.44 22.94 16.98
C GLU A 149 -14.62 23.84 16.04
N LEU A 150 -13.30 23.64 15.98
CA LEU A 150 -12.42 24.40 15.08
C LEU A 150 -12.17 23.64 13.77
N ALA A 151 -12.18 24.35 12.65
CA ALA A 151 -11.79 23.83 11.35
C ALA A 151 -11.00 24.88 10.56
N TYR A 152 -10.21 24.44 9.58
CA TYR A 152 -9.57 25.36 8.64
C TYR A 152 -10.60 25.79 7.59
N ARG A 153 -10.93 27.08 7.57
CA ARG A 153 -11.88 27.62 6.58
C ARG A 153 -11.17 28.03 5.30
N LEU A 154 -11.64 27.49 4.17
CA LEU A 154 -11.17 27.88 2.84
C LEU A 154 -11.76 29.24 2.41
N PRO A 155 -11.09 29.97 1.49
CA PRO A 155 -11.54 31.29 1.07
C PRO A 155 -12.83 31.25 0.24
N ASP A 156 -13.07 30.16 -0.46
CA ASP A 156 -14.19 30.00 -1.39
C ASP A 156 -15.29 29.12 -0.81
N SER A 157 -16.49 29.21 -1.40
CA SER A 157 -17.58 28.30 -1.09
C SER A 157 -17.36 26.95 -1.75
N MET A 158 -18.08 25.92 -1.30
CA MET A 158 -17.90 24.56 -1.79
C MET A 158 -18.26 24.41 -3.28
N GLY A 159 -19.14 25.29 -3.79
CA GLY A 159 -19.58 25.31 -5.18
C GLY A 159 -18.75 26.15 -6.16
N TYR A 160 -17.62 26.73 -5.73
CA TYR A 160 -16.74 27.60 -6.54
C TYR A 160 -16.17 26.93 -7.79
#